data_AF-A0A2G7G6V2-F1
#
_entry.id   AF-A0A2G7G6V2-F1
#
_cell.length_a   1.000
_cell.length_b   1.000
_cell.length_c   1.000
_cell.angle_alpha   90.00
_cell.angle_beta   90.00
_cell.angle_gamma   90.00
#
_symmetry.space_group_name_H-M   'P 1'
#
loop_
_entity.id
_entity.type
_entity.pdbx_description
1 polymer ?
#
loop_
_entity_poly.entity_id
_entity_poly.type
_entity_poly.pdbx_seq_one_letter_code
_entity_poly.pdbx_strand_id
1 'polypeptide(L)'
;MELRHRSFDHARLIYFDPDGLRREVERHIGLSHGQAGEITKVGEGGFNRVLLLTVQDGFEAIIKIPYQLAGPRYFATASEAATLQFLYSKGIPVPQLYGYSSSNKNSAVTEYISMEKAAGVGLESRWLEMSKRERHKLASDFVEIETKFFNLPFQSTGSIYFKADIPPDLQAPLYDEASIHSKTFCIGPTADYMFWRGKRTSLDIFRGPWADPCSYLMSIAQKEIEWVRQYGKPLKLDFPHNGSTPGEVSPEEYIHLLEKFLLLAPYVLPRDSDNPLNQPTLRHPDLNPNNIFVSPDSGAISCIIDWQHTTAEPCLLVAGHPRAFENLDIKQSLDLKEPSLHSDHNTPSSGKGRS
;
A
#
# COMPACT_ATOMS: atom_id res chain seq x y z
N MET A 1 -23.70 13.27 10.67
CA MET A 1 -23.52 12.27 9.59
C MET A 1 -23.34 12.95 8.22
N GLU A 2 -24.16 13.94 7.87
CA GLU A 2 -24.04 14.71 6.60
C GLU A 2 -22.70 15.45 6.38
N LEU A 3 -22.09 16.02 7.43
CA LEU A 3 -20.81 16.74 7.29
C LEU A 3 -19.63 15.83 6.91
N ARG A 4 -19.62 14.57 7.37
CA ARG A 4 -18.59 13.59 6.97
C ARG A 4 -18.77 13.15 5.52
N HIS A 5 -20.01 12.92 5.08
CA HIS A 5 -20.32 12.58 3.68
C HIS A 5 -19.94 13.71 2.72
N ARG A 6 -20.34 14.96 3.01
CA ARG A 6 -19.97 16.11 2.15
C ARG A 6 -18.45 16.32 2.08
N SER A 7 -17.69 16.09 3.16
CA SER A 7 -16.23 16.20 3.14
C SER A 7 -15.55 15.10 2.32
N PHE A 8 -16.13 13.89 2.29
CA PHE A 8 -15.62 12.75 1.52
C PHE A 8 -15.83 12.94 0.02
N ASP A 9 -16.96 13.51 -0.39
CA ASP A 9 -17.27 13.76 -1.80
C ASP A 9 -16.37 14.85 -2.41
N HIS A 10 -16.02 15.89 -1.64
CA HIS A 10 -15.07 16.91 -2.11
C HIS A 10 -13.63 16.39 -2.20
N ALA A 11 -13.23 15.47 -1.31
CA ALA A 11 -11.88 14.90 -1.30
C ALA A 11 -11.57 14.00 -2.50
N ARG A 12 -12.63 13.49 -3.19
CA ARG A 12 -12.54 12.68 -4.42
C ARG A 12 -12.73 13.49 -5.70
N LEU A 13 -12.81 14.82 -5.59
CA LEU A 13 -12.97 15.67 -6.76
C LEU A 13 -11.61 15.90 -7.44
N ILE A 14 -11.56 15.66 -8.75
CA ILE A 14 -10.36 15.81 -9.57
C ILE A 14 -10.65 16.82 -10.67
N TYR A 15 -9.76 17.81 -10.81
CA TYR A 15 -9.73 18.71 -11.96
C TYR A 15 -8.56 18.30 -12.85
N PHE A 16 -8.84 18.05 -14.13
CA PHE A 16 -7.83 17.76 -15.14
C PHE A 16 -8.34 18.18 -16.53
N ASP A 17 -7.43 18.43 -17.47
CA ASP A 17 -7.74 18.65 -18.89
C ASP A 17 -7.75 17.30 -19.64
N PRO A 18 -8.91 16.80 -20.10
CA PRO A 18 -8.99 15.53 -20.83
C PRO A 18 -8.21 15.53 -22.15
N ASP A 19 -8.19 16.64 -22.88
CA ASP A 19 -7.46 16.72 -24.16
C ASP A 19 -5.96 16.81 -23.91
N GLY A 20 -5.57 17.54 -22.87
CA GLY A 20 -4.20 17.53 -22.35
C GLY A 20 -3.73 16.14 -21.96
N LEU A 21 -4.57 15.38 -21.25
CA LEU A 21 -4.28 14.01 -20.84
C LEU A 21 -4.12 13.07 -22.04
N ARG A 22 -4.99 13.16 -23.06
CA ARG A 22 -4.85 12.40 -24.30
C ARG A 22 -3.49 12.62 -24.94
N ARG A 23 -3.10 13.88 -25.16
CA ARG A 23 -1.81 14.24 -25.78
C ARG A 23 -0.60 13.70 -25.02
N GLU A 24 -0.64 13.77 -23.69
CA GLU A 24 0.43 13.21 -22.87
C GLU A 24 0.54 11.68 -23.01
N VAL A 25 -0.60 10.98 -23.02
CA VAL A 25 -0.61 9.52 -23.14
C VAL A 25 -0.19 9.07 -24.54
N GLU A 26 -0.67 9.72 -25.59
CA GLU A 26 -0.21 9.49 -26.99
C GLU A 26 1.32 9.59 -27.10
N ARG A 27 1.91 10.60 -26.45
CA ARG A 27 3.36 10.80 -26.45
C ARG A 27 4.10 9.65 -25.77
N HIS A 28 3.52 9.06 -24.73
CA HIS A 28 4.12 7.98 -23.96
C HIS A 28 4.02 6.61 -24.64
N ILE A 29 2.84 6.27 -25.19
CA ILE A 29 2.62 5.00 -25.89
C ILE A 29 3.25 4.97 -27.29
N GLY A 30 3.52 6.15 -27.86
CA GLY A 30 4.14 6.30 -29.17
C GLY A 30 3.14 6.43 -30.30
N LEU A 31 3.54 7.15 -31.35
CA LEU A 31 2.69 7.50 -32.51
C LEU A 31 2.29 6.30 -33.38
N SER A 32 2.91 5.13 -33.16
CA SER A 32 2.60 3.89 -33.91
C SER A 32 1.19 3.38 -33.67
N HIS A 33 0.57 3.74 -32.54
CA HIS A 33 -0.79 3.33 -32.18
C HIS A 33 -1.89 4.26 -32.72
N GLY A 34 -1.50 5.32 -33.44
CA GLY A 34 -2.43 6.34 -33.95
C GLY A 34 -2.85 7.35 -32.88
N GLN A 35 -4.01 7.99 -33.08
CA GLN A 35 -4.51 9.01 -32.17
C GLN A 35 -5.28 8.39 -30.98
N ALA A 36 -5.18 9.04 -29.82
CA ALA A 36 -6.00 8.81 -28.64
C ALA A 36 -7.48 9.02 -28.96
N GLY A 37 -8.25 7.97 -28.73
CA GLY A 37 -9.68 7.98 -28.89
C GLY A 37 -10.40 8.32 -27.58
N GLU A 38 -11.37 7.50 -27.25
CA GLU A 38 -12.27 7.72 -26.14
C GLU A 38 -11.59 7.47 -24.78
N ILE A 39 -11.85 8.37 -23.83
CA ILE A 39 -11.52 8.17 -22.42
C ILE A 39 -12.81 7.77 -21.73
N THR A 40 -12.85 6.56 -21.20
CA THR A 40 -13.97 6.07 -20.40
C THR A 40 -13.54 5.87 -18.95
N LYS A 41 -14.44 6.14 -18.01
CA LYS A 41 -14.18 5.85 -16.60
C LYS A 41 -14.50 4.39 -16.34
N VAL A 42 -13.52 3.62 -15.86
CA VAL A 42 -13.68 2.17 -15.60
C VAL A 42 -13.75 1.84 -14.12
N GLY A 43 -13.32 2.74 -13.23
CA GLY A 43 -13.44 2.52 -11.80
C GLY A 43 -13.06 3.72 -10.93
N GLU A 44 -13.38 3.60 -9.65
CA GLU A 44 -12.85 4.46 -8.59
C GLU A 44 -12.31 3.56 -7.48
N GLY A 45 -11.02 3.72 -7.17
CA GLY A 45 -10.41 3.13 -5.98
C GLY A 45 -10.59 4.03 -4.76
N GLY A 46 -10.00 3.63 -3.63
CA GLY A 46 -9.95 4.49 -2.43
C GLY A 46 -9.17 5.79 -2.65
N PHE A 47 -8.15 5.73 -3.50
CA PHE A 47 -7.17 6.80 -3.71
C PHE A 47 -7.11 7.35 -5.14
N ASN A 48 -7.64 6.63 -6.13
CA ASN A 48 -7.45 6.98 -7.53
C ASN A 48 -8.75 6.92 -8.33
N ARG A 49 -8.87 7.79 -9.32
CA ARG A 49 -9.77 7.60 -10.46
C ARG A 49 -9.05 6.79 -11.53
N VAL A 50 -9.74 5.78 -12.07
CA VAL A 50 -9.19 4.90 -13.10
C VAL A 50 -9.96 5.11 -14.39
N LEU A 51 -9.23 5.50 -15.43
CA LEU A 51 -9.75 5.74 -16.77
C LEU A 51 -9.13 4.72 -17.73
N LEU A 52 -9.88 4.36 -18.76
CA LEU A 52 -9.43 3.58 -19.89
C LEU A 52 -9.38 4.50 -21.11
N LEU A 53 -8.22 4.56 -21.74
CA LEU A 53 -8.04 5.18 -23.04
C LEU A 53 -7.97 4.08 -24.10
N THR A 54 -8.82 4.17 -25.11
CA THR A 54 -8.75 3.32 -26.30
C THR A 54 -8.28 4.16 -27.48
N VAL A 55 -7.19 3.75 -28.12
CA VAL A 55 -6.64 4.38 -29.33
C VAL A 55 -7.21 3.74 -30.59
N GLN A 56 -7.00 4.40 -31.74
CA GLN A 56 -7.62 4.03 -33.02
C GLN A 56 -7.33 2.59 -33.47
N ASP A 57 -6.15 2.04 -33.16
CA ASP A 57 -5.78 0.67 -33.52
C ASP A 57 -6.35 -0.40 -32.57
N GLY A 58 -7.11 0.03 -31.55
CA GLY A 58 -7.70 -0.83 -30.52
C GLY A 58 -6.79 -1.09 -29.32
N PHE A 59 -5.59 -0.52 -29.27
CA PHE A 59 -4.75 -0.59 -28.09
C PHE A 59 -5.42 0.14 -26.90
N GLU A 60 -5.22 -0.40 -25.70
CA GLU A 60 -5.87 0.04 -24.48
C GLU A 60 -4.83 0.42 -23.43
N ALA A 61 -4.95 1.62 -22.86
CA ALA A 61 -4.13 2.08 -21.75
C ALA A 61 -5.00 2.44 -20.54
N ILE A 62 -4.55 2.03 -19.36
CA ILE A 62 -5.12 2.49 -18.09
C ILE A 62 -4.43 3.78 -17.68
N ILE A 63 -5.23 4.75 -17.25
CA ILE A 63 -4.76 6.00 -16.69
C ILE A 63 -5.28 6.10 -15.25
N LYS A 64 -4.34 6.15 -14.30
CA LYS A 64 -4.62 6.43 -12.88
C LYS A 64 -4.39 7.90 -12.61
N ILE A 65 -5.38 8.55 -12.00
CA ILE A 65 -5.28 9.93 -11.49
C ILE A 65 -5.54 9.92 -9.98
N PRO A 66 -4.57 10.32 -9.14
CA PRO A 66 -4.74 10.35 -7.69
C PRO A 66 -5.76 11.42 -7.27
N TYR A 67 -6.58 11.09 -6.28
CA TYR A 67 -7.40 12.06 -5.57
C TYR A 67 -6.54 12.99 -4.73
N GLN A 68 -7.07 14.16 -4.34
CA GLN A 68 -6.33 15.10 -3.48
C GLN A 68 -5.96 14.50 -2.11
N LEU A 69 -6.70 13.48 -1.68
CA LEU A 69 -6.50 12.65 -0.49
C LEU A 69 -5.30 11.69 -0.61
N ALA A 70 -4.93 11.27 -1.83
CA ALA A 70 -3.94 10.23 -2.10
C ALA A 70 -2.50 10.73 -1.98
N GLY A 71 -2.23 11.44 -0.88
CA GLY A 71 -0.91 11.92 -0.54
C GLY A 71 0.05 10.77 -0.23
N PRO A 72 1.37 10.99 -0.28
CA PRO A 72 2.00 12.28 -0.58
C PRO A 72 1.87 12.71 -2.03
N ARG A 73 1.51 13.98 -2.25
CA ARG A 73 1.62 14.61 -3.58
C ARG A 73 3.05 14.47 -4.08
N TYR A 74 3.22 14.33 -5.38
CA TYR A 74 4.49 14.01 -6.02
C TYR A 74 5.04 12.61 -5.69
N PHE A 75 5.33 12.34 -4.42
CA PHE A 75 6.03 11.11 -4.02
C PHE A 75 5.20 9.84 -4.26
N ALA A 76 3.88 9.85 -4.04
CA ALA A 76 3.05 8.67 -4.27
C ALA A 76 3.07 8.26 -5.75
N THR A 77 2.87 9.21 -6.67
CA THR A 77 2.90 8.97 -8.11
C THR A 77 4.29 8.63 -8.64
N ALA A 78 5.31 9.40 -8.23
CA ALA A 78 6.70 9.14 -8.66
C ALA A 78 7.17 7.76 -8.18
N SER A 79 6.86 7.40 -6.93
CA SER A 79 7.27 6.11 -6.38
C SER A 79 6.53 4.94 -7.01
N GLU A 80 5.22 5.06 -7.23
CA GLU A 80 4.44 4.01 -7.87
C GLU A 80 4.94 3.74 -9.29
N ALA A 81 5.18 4.78 -10.09
CA ALA A 81 5.72 4.63 -11.44
C ALA A 81 7.09 3.93 -11.44
N ALA A 82 8.00 4.35 -10.56
CA ALA A 82 9.31 3.72 -10.42
C ALA A 82 9.21 2.26 -9.96
N THR A 83 8.30 1.97 -9.03
CA THR A 83 8.04 0.62 -8.52
C THR A 83 7.53 -0.30 -9.62
N LEU A 84 6.56 0.14 -10.42
CA LEU A 84 6.06 -0.62 -11.58
C LEU A 84 7.19 -0.95 -12.55
N GLN A 85 7.98 0.05 -12.95
CA GLN A 85 9.10 -0.15 -13.88
C GLN A 85 10.17 -1.09 -13.31
N PHE A 86 10.48 -0.95 -12.02
CA PHE A 86 11.43 -1.80 -11.33
C PHE A 86 10.93 -3.25 -11.25
N LEU A 87 9.70 -3.49 -10.82
CA LEU A 87 9.14 -4.84 -10.68
C LEU A 87 8.99 -5.53 -12.03
N TYR A 88 8.56 -4.79 -13.06
CA TYR A 88 8.52 -5.29 -14.44
C TYR A 88 9.91 -5.78 -14.89
N SER A 89 10.98 -5.03 -14.60
CA SER A 89 12.36 -5.43 -14.92
C SER A 89 12.84 -6.68 -14.16
N LYS A 90 12.16 -7.06 -13.07
CA LYS A 90 12.41 -8.29 -12.29
C LYS A 90 11.53 -9.46 -12.74
N GLY A 91 10.74 -9.30 -13.80
CA GLY A 91 9.82 -10.33 -14.28
C GLY A 91 8.71 -10.64 -13.28
N ILE A 92 8.27 -9.64 -12.52
CA ILE A 92 7.05 -9.70 -11.70
C ILE A 92 5.89 -9.27 -12.60
N PRO A 93 4.76 -10.00 -12.60
CA PRO A 93 3.60 -9.65 -13.42
C PRO A 93 2.92 -8.40 -12.85
N VAL A 94 3.35 -7.23 -13.31
CA VAL A 94 2.76 -5.92 -13.00
C VAL A 94 2.43 -5.20 -14.31
N PRO A 95 1.51 -4.21 -14.32
CA PRO A 95 1.26 -3.42 -15.51
C PRO A 95 2.54 -2.78 -16.03
N GLN A 96 2.80 -2.91 -17.34
CA GLN A 96 3.88 -2.17 -17.97
C GLN A 96 3.61 -0.66 -17.88
N LEU A 97 4.59 0.10 -17.37
CA LEU A 97 4.52 1.56 -17.35
C LEU A 97 4.71 2.11 -18.77
N TYR A 98 3.80 2.98 -19.21
CA TYR A 98 3.97 3.75 -20.45
C TYR A 98 4.53 5.14 -20.16
N GLY A 99 4.04 5.79 -19.11
CA GLY A 99 4.58 7.06 -18.64
C GLY A 99 3.77 7.67 -17.50
N TYR A 100 4.25 8.76 -16.92
CA TYR A 100 3.60 9.40 -15.78
C TYR A 100 3.96 10.88 -15.70
N SER A 101 3.24 11.62 -14.84
CA SER A 101 3.65 12.93 -14.33
C SER A 101 3.32 12.98 -12.85
N SER A 102 4.32 13.26 -12.02
CA SER A 102 4.18 13.45 -10.57
C SER A 102 3.89 14.90 -10.17
N SER A 103 3.68 15.81 -11.13
CA SER A 103 3.27 17.18 -10.85
C SER A 103 2.09 17.60 -11.72
N ASN A 104 1.39 18.66 -11.34
CA ASN A 104 0.34 19.28 -12.16
C ASN A 104 0.88 20.24 -13.24
N LYS A 105 2.21 20.38 -13.37
CA LYS A 105 2.86 21.23 -14.38
C LYS A 105 3.01 20.48 -15.71
N ASN A 106 1.89 19.98 -16.22
CA ASN A 106 1.81 19.25 -17.49
C ASN A 106 0.49 19.56 -18.19
N SER A 107 0.31 19.07 -19.42
CA SER A 107 -0.86 19.39 -20.25
C SER A 107 -2.19 18.93 -19.62
N ALA A 108 -2.19 17.84 -18.85
CA ALA A 108 -3.38 17.34 -18.15
C ALA A 108 -3.73 18.12 -16.88
N VAL A 109 -2.83 18.99 -16.40
CA VAL A 109 -3.01 19.81 -15.18
C VAL A 109 -3.23 18.98 -13.90
N THR A 110 -2.80 17.71 -13.92
CA THR A 110 -2.91 16.77 -12.79
C THR A 110 -1.74 15.79 -12.78
N GLU A 111 -1.48 15.18 -11.63
CA GLU A 111 -0.64 13.98 -11.58
C GLU A 111 -1.35 12.82 -12.29
N TYR A 112 -0.61 11.94 -12.95
CA TYR A 112 -1.18 10.74 -13.57
C TYR A 112 -0.13 9.66 -13.76
N ILE A 113 -0.58 8.41 -13.89
CA ILE A 113 0.19 7.26 -14.38
C ILE A 113 -0.57 6.64 -15.55
N SER A 114 0.11 6.44 -16.67
CA SER A 114 -0.37 5.69 -17.82
C SER A 114 0.38 4.36 -17.90
N MET A 115 -0.37 3.27 -17.97
CA MET A 115 0.16 1.91 -17.89
C MET A 115 -0.74 0.92 -18.62
N GLU A 116 -0.24 -0.30 -18.77
CA GLU A 116 -0.95 -1.42 -19.35
C GLU A 116 -2.26 -1.75 -18.61
N LYS A 117 -3.26 -2.18 -19.37
CA LYS A 117 -4.47 -2.78 -18.81
C LYS A 117 -4.16 -4.20 -18.35
N ALA A 118 -4.39 -4.47 -17.06
CA ALA A 118 -4.15 -5.80 -16.48
C ALA A 118 -4.87 -6.90 -17.27
N ALA A 119 -4.10 -7.89 -17.73
CA ALA A 119 -4.62 -9.06 -18.43
C ALA A 119 -5.25 -10.07 -17.47
N GLY A 120 -6.23 -10.84 -17.95
CA GLY A 120 -6.91 -11.88 -17.18
C GLY A 120 -8.19 -11.38 -16.50
N VAL A 121 -8.61 -12.08 -15.45
CA VAL A 121 -9.81 -11.77 -14.66
C VAL A 121 -9.46 -11.54 -13.21
N GLY A 122 -10.17 -10.63 -12.53
CA GLY A 122 -9.94 -10.33 -11.12
C GLY A 122 -10.19 -11.54 -10.23
N LEU A 123 -9.27 -11.80 -9.29
CA LEU A 123 -9.31 -12.97 -8.42
C LEU A 123 -10.56 -12.98 -7.54
N GLU A 124 -11.00 -11.82 -7.03
CA GLU A 124 -12.24 -11.69 -6.25
C GLU A 124 -13.43 -12.37 -6.96
N SER A 125 -13.65 -12.02 -8.22
CA SER A 125 -14.77 -12.53 -9.02
C SER A 125 -14.67 -14.04 -9.31
N ARG A 126 -13.44 -14.56 -9.43
CA ARG A 126 -13.20 -15.94 -9.87
C ARG A 126 -13.01 -16.91 -8.70
N TRP A 127 -12.63 -16.43 -7.52
CA TRP A 127 -12.13 -17.27 -6.42
C TRP A 127 -13.02 -18.48 -6.09
N LEU A 128 -14.34 -18.24 -6.01
CA LEU A 128 -15.32 -19.27 -5.66
C LEU A 128 -15.47 -20.36 -6.73
N GLU A 129 -15.22 -20.02 -7.99
CA GLU A 129 -15.33 -20.91 -9.14
C GLU A 129 -14.04 -21.68 -9.45
N MET A 130 -12.91 -21.23 -8.89
CA MET A 130 -11.61 -21.87 -9.10
C MET A 130 -11.59 -23.30 -8.55
N SER A 131 -11.14 -24.23 -9.39
CA SER A 131 -10.83 -25.60 -9.01
C SER A 131 -9.65 -25.66 -8.03
N LYS A 132 -9.50 -26.80 -7.34
CA LYS A 132 -8.35 -27.06 -6.46
C LYS A 132 -7.01 -26.92 -7.20
N ARG A 133 -6.95 -27.32 -8.46
CA ARG A 133 -5.73 -27.23 -9.29
C ARG A 133 -5.37 -25.77 -9.57
N GLU A 134 -6.35 -24.94 -9.93
CA GLU A 134 -6.13 -23.51 -10.18
C GLU A 134 -5.70 -22.78 -8.90
N ARG A 135 -6.35 -23.06 -7.76
CA ARG A 135 -5.95 -22.48 -6.46
C ARG A 135 -4.53 -22.88 -6.06
N HIS A 136 -4.12 -24.12 -6.37
CA HIS A 136 -2.75 -24.56 -6.15
C HIS A 136 -1.75 -23.82 -7.05
N LYS A 137 -2.09 -23.59 -8.33
CA LYS A 137 -1.27 -22.79 -9.25
C LYS A 137 -1.11 -21.35 -8.76
N LEU A 138 -2.21 -20.70 -8.38
CA LEU A 138 -2.23 -19.37 -7.78
C LEU A 138 -1.30 -19.28 -6.55
N ALA A 139 -1.42 -20.24 -5.63
CA ALA A 139 -0.58 -20.28 -4.43
C ALA A 139 0.90 -20.47 -4.77
N SER A 140 1.21 -21.29 -5.78
CA SER A 140 2.59 -21.50 -6.24
C SER A 140 3.20 -20.22 -6.82
N ASP A 141 2.46 -19.54 -7.71
CA ASP A 141 2.91 -18.27 -8.32
C ASP A 141 3.12 -17.19 -7.26
N PHE A 142 2.23 -17.16 -6.28
CA PHE A 142 2.36 -16.25 -5.16
C PHE A 142 3.65 -16.48 -4.37
N VAL A 143 3.96 -17.74 -4.03
CA VAL A 143 5.21 -18.10 -3.35
C VAL A 143 6.43 -17.75 -4.19
N GLU A 144 6.39 -17.95 -5.50
CA GLU A 144 7.48 -17.57 -6.40
C GLU A 144 7.71 -16.05 -6.43
N ILE A 145 6.63 -15.26 -6.44
CA ILE A 145 6.70 -13.79 -6.41
C ILE A 145 7.25 -13.30 -5.07
N GLU A 146 6.73 -13.80 -3.94
CA GLU A 146 7.25 -13.48 -2.60
C GLU A 146 8.72 -13.84 -2.46
N THR A 147 9.12 -15.01 -2.96
CA THR A 147 10.52 -15.45 -2.96
C THR A 147 11.40 -14.45 -3.71
N LYS A 148 10.93 -13.90 -4.84
CA LYS A 148 11.67 -12.85 -5.55
C LYS A 148 11.82 -11.60 -4.69
N PHE A 149 10.75 -11.14 -4.03
CA PHE A 149 10.81 -9.93 -3.19
C PHE A 149 11.76 -10.08 -2.00
N PHE A 150 11.72 -11.22 -1.31
CA PHE A 150 12.56 -11.49 -0.13
C PHE A 150 14.04 -11.65 -0.46
N ASN A 151 14.36 -11.89 -1.74
CA ASN A 151 15.74 -11.99 -2.22
C ASN A 151 16.27 -10.70 -2.85
N LEU A 152 15.50 -9.60 -2.84
CA LEU A 152 16.00 -8.29 -3.30
C LEU A 152 16.92 -7.68 -2.23
N PRO A 153 18.19 -7.37 -2.53
CA PRO A 153 19.17 -6.94 -1.53
C PRO A 153 19.11 -5.42 -1.28
N PHE A 154 17.94 -4.89 -0.90
CA PHE A 154 17.79 -3.46 -0.63
C PHE A 154 18.61 -3.03 0.58
N GLN A 155 19.20 -1.83 0.53
CA GLN A 155 20.11 -1.32 1.56
C GLN A 155 19.50 -0.26 2.47
N SER A 156 18.28 0.18 2.19
CA SER A 156 17.64 1.23 2.98
C SER A 156 16.13 1.05 3.02
N THR A 157 15.55 1.45 4.14
CA THR A 157 14.11 1.59 4.31
C THR A 157 13.64 2.89 3.66
N GLY A 158 12.54 2.80 2.90
CA GLY A 158 11.99 3.91 2.14
C GLY A 158 11.18 3.42 0.94
N SER A 159 11.03 4.28 -0.06
CA SER A 159 10.29 3.95 -1.27
C SER A 159 11.20 4.00 -2.50
N ILE A 160 10.87 3.23 -3.54
CA ILE A 160 11.64 3.17 -4.79
C ILE A 160 11.26 4.37 -5.65
N TYR A 161 12.26 5.04 -6.24
CA TYR A 161 12.08 6.15 -7.18
C TYR A 161 13.03 6.03 -8.36
N PHE A 162 12.70 6.69 -9.47
CA PHE A 162 13.69 7.06 -10.46
C PHE A 162 14.63 8.12 -9.86
N LYS A 163 15.94 7.99 -10.09
CA LYS A 163 16.92 8.96 -9.59
C LYS A 163 16.66 10.39 -10.06
N ALA A 164 16.07 10.54 -11.25
CA ALA A 164 15.73 11.85 -11.81
C ALA A 164 14.65 12.60 -11.00
N ASP A 165 13.82 11.86 -10.25
CA ASP A 165 12.71 12.44 -9.48
C ASP A 165 13.11 12.86 -8.07
N ILE A 166 14.28 12.45 -7.59
CA ILE A 166 14.70 12.66 -6.20
C ILE A 166 15.98 13.50 -6.18
N PRO A 167 16.05 14.59 -5.40
CA PRO A 167 17.29 15.33 -5.16
C PRO A 167 18.41 14.42 -4.63
N PRO A 168 19.68 14.58 -5.06
CA PRO A 168 20.77 13.68 -4.68
C PRO A 168 20.97 13.48 -3.16
N ASP A 169 20.67 14.50 -2.35
CA ASP A 169 20.74 14.47 -0.89
C ASP A 169 19.66 13.61 -0.23
N LEU A 170 18.60 13.28 -0.95
CA LEU A 170 17.51 12.40 -0.52
C LEU A 170 17.60 11.00 -1.15
N GLN A 171 18.69 10.68 -1.86
CA GLN A 171 18.89 9.38 -2.48
C GLN A 171 19.77 8.48 -1.61
N ALA A 172 19.23 7.33 -1.23
CA ALA A 172 20.01 6.18 -0.81
C ALA A 172 20.21 5.19 -1.98
N PRO A 173 21.32 4.44 -2.00
CA PRO A 173 21.53 3.38 -2.99
C PRO A 173 20.37 2.38 -2.99
N LEU A 174 20.05 1.86 -4.19
CA LEU A 174 19.10 0.75 -4.30
C LEU A 174 19.70 -0.53 -3.68
N TYR A 175 20.96 -0.81 -4.02
CA TYR A 175 21.79 -1.94 -3.59
C TYR A 175 23.22 -1.45 -3.32
N ASP A 176 24.06 -2.26 -2.64
CA ASP A 176 25.49 -1.95 -2.43
C ASP A 176 26.30 -1.90 -3.73
N GLU A 177 25.98 -2.79 -4.67
CA GLU A 177 26.70 -2.88 -5.93
C GLU A 177 26.10 -1.98 -7.02
N ALA A 178 26.99 -1.46 -7.87
CA ALA A 178 26.65 -0.64 -9.03
C ALA A 178 26.01 -1.48 -10.15
N SER A 179 24.78 -1.94 -9.90
CA SER A 179 23.95 -2.60 -10.92
C SER A 179 23.40 -1.58 -11.93
N ILE A 180 22.93 -2.06 -13.08
CA ILE A 180 22.19 -1.20 -14.03
C ILE A 180 20.96 -0.57 -13.37
N HIS A 181 20.29 -1.29 -12.46
CA HIS A 181 19.16 -0.78 -11.70
C HIS A 181 19.60 0.34 -10.75
N SER A 182 20.78 0.24 -10.13
CA SER A 182 21.34 1.26 -9.24
C SER A 182 21.72 2.56 -9.98
N LYS A 183 21.78 2.55 -11.31
CA LYS A 183 21.94 3.77 -12.14
C LYS A 183 20.61 4.47 -12.43
N THR A 184 19.51 3.73 -12.44
CA THR A 184 18.17 4.24 -12.79
C THR A 184 17.34 4.56 -11.56
N PHE A 185 17.43 3.72 -10.52
CA PHE A 185 16.60 3.78 -9.32
C PHE A 185 17.42 4.07 -8.06
N CYS A 186 16.74 4.64 -7.07
CA CYS A 186 17.23 4.84 -5.71
C CYS A 186 16.13 4.53 -4.69
N ILE A 187 16.52 4.37 -3.43
CA ILE A 187 15.59 4.47 -2.30
C ILE A 187 15.53 5.94 -1.87
N GLY A 188 14.34 6.49 -1.77
CA GLY A 188 14.09 7.86 -1.35
C GLY A 188 13.16 7.96 -0.14
N PRO A 189 12.61 9.15 0.16
CA PRO A 189 11.65 9.34 1.23
C PRO A 189 10.45 8.40 1.12
N THR A 190 9.91 7.96 2.25
CA THR A 190 8.77 7.02 2.26
C THR A 190 7.52 7.63 1.61
N ALA A 191 6.92 6.87 0.70
CA ALA A 191 5.61 7.14 0.12
C ALA A 191 4.46 6.53 0.95
N ASP A 192 4.75 5.89 2.10
CA ASP A 192 3.75 5.32 3.01
C ASP A 192 2.75 6.39 3.46
N TYR A 193 1.50 6.19 3.10
CA TYR A 193 0.39 7.06 3.46
C TYR A 193 0.31 7.38 4.97
N MET A 194 0.73 6.47 5.86
CA MET A 194 0.73 6.74 7.32
C MET A 194 1.71 7.84 7.74
N PHE A 195 2.74 8.15 6.95
CA PHE A 195 3.62 9.31 7.18
C PHE A 195 3.00 10.64 6.74
N TRP A 196 1.95 10.61 5.92
CA TRP A 196 1.42 11.79 5.25
C TRP A 196 -0.05 12.09 5.57
N ARG A 197 -0.81 11.12 6.09
CA ARG A 197 -2.25 11.26 6.32
C ARG A 197 -2.64 12.48 7.15
N GLY A 198 -3.66 13.20 6.69
CA GLY A 198 -4.20 14.38 7.36
C GLY A 198 -3.14 15.46 7.59
N LYS A 199 -3.07 16.00 8.81
CA LYS A 199 -2.11 17.06 9.15
C LYS A 199 -0.65 16.58 9.28
N ARG A 200 -0.35 15.29 9.08
CA ARG A 200 1.04 14.81 9.07
C ARG A 200 1.79 15.29 7.82
N THR A 201 1.08 15.61 6.74
CA THR A 201 1.67 16.17 5.52
C THR A 201 2.35 17.53 5.73
N SER A 202 1.89 18.34 6.69
CA SER A 202 2.43 19.68 6.97
C SER A 202 3.58 19.69 7.96
N LEU A 203 3.96 18.54 8.52
CA LEU A 203 5.07 18.45 9.47
C LEU A 203 6.41 18.55 8.75
N ASP A 204 7.31 19.37 9.30
CA ASP A 204 8.71 19.42 8.89
C ASP A 204 9.49 18.34 9.67
N ILE A 205 9.47 17.12 9.13
CA ILE A 205 10.10 15.94 9.71
C ILE A 205 10.87 15.20 8.63
N PHE A 206 11.93 14.51 9.04
CA PHE A 206 12.64 13.58 8.19
C PHE A 206 11.74 12.40 7.84
N ARG A 207 11.68 12.04 6.55
CA ARG A 207 10.81 10.98 6.02
C ARG A 207 11.62 9.88 5.33
N GLY A 208 12.88 9.73 5.72
CA GLY A 208 13.80 8.80 5.09
C GLY A 208 14.51 9.41 3.87
N PRO A 209 15.31 8.59 3.17
CA PRO A 209 15.51 7.15 3.42
C PRO A 209 16.28 6.87 4.72
N TRP A 210 16.11 5.67 5.29
CA TRP A 210 16.82 5.24 6.50
C TRP A 210 17.73 4.05 6.21
N ALA A 211 19.02 4.19 6.47
CA ALA A 211 19.98 3.09 6.38
C ALA A 211 19.90 2.17 7.61
N ASP A 212 19.66 2.75 8.79
CA ASP A 212 19.49 2.00 10.04
C ASP A 212 17.99 1.73 10.30
N PRO A 213 17.58 0.45 10.45
CA PRO A 213 16.18 0.10 10.65
C PRO A 213 15.65 0.54 12.02
N CYS A 214 16.50 0.72 13.05
CA CYS A 214 16.08 1.29 14.32
C CYS A 214 15.67 2.77 14.16
N SER A 215 16.42 3.54 13.38
CA SER A 215 16.10 4.94 13.06
C SER A 215 14.77 5.08 12.34
N TYR A 216 14.40 4.11 11.49
CA TYR A 216 13.05 4.04 10.89
C TYR A 216 11.97 3.88 11.98
N LEU A 217 12.11 2.90 12.87
CA LEU A 217 11.15 2.69 13.97
C LEU A 217 11.00 3.93 14.86
N MET A 218 12.12 4.55 15.22
CA MET A 218 12.10 5.78 16.02
C MET A 218 11.37 6.92 15.29
N SER A 219 11.56 7.04 13.98
CA SER A 219 10.90 8.07 13.15
C SER A 219 9.38 7.90 13.11
N ILE A 220 8.86 6.66 13.17
CA ILE A 220 7.42 6.40 13.28
C ILE A 220 6.86 7.07 14.55
N ALA A 221 7.50 6.88 15.70
CA ALA A 221 7.03 7.45 16.95
C ALA A 221 7.29 8.96 17.07
N GLN A 222 8.45 9.44 16.62
CA GLN A 222 8.79 10.87 16.62
C GLN A 222 7.80 11.69 15.78
N LYS A 223 7.43 11.19 14.59
CA LYS A 223 6.37 11.77 13.76
C LYS A 223 5.07 11.94 14.56
N GLU A 224 4.65 10.89 15.26
CA GLU A 224 3.41 10.92 16.03
C GLU A 224 3.50 11.88 17.22
N ILE A 225 4.62 11.91 17.94
CA ILE A 225 4.85 12.89 19.02
C ILE A 225 4.73 14.33 18.48
N GLU A 226 5.38 14.63 17.36
CA GLU A 226 5.35 15.96 16.76
C GLU A 226 3.94 16.33 16.28
N TRP A 227 3.22 15.37 15.69
CA TRP A 227 1.82 15.57 15.32
C TRP A 227 0.95 15.89 16.53
N VAL A 228 1.11 15.17 17.65
CA VAL A 228 0.33 15.38 18.87
C VAL A 228 0.66 16.73 19.50
N ARG A 229 1.93 17.13 19.53
CA ARG A 229 2.35 18.44 20.04
C ARG A 229 1.70 19.61 19.29
N GLN A 230 1.58 19.50 17.96
CA GLN A 230 1.02 20.57 17.15
C GLN A 230 -0.51 20.53 17.04
N TYR A 231 -1.11 19.34 17.05
CA TYR A 231 -2.52 19.16 16.67
C TYR A 231 -3.33 18.25 17.60
N GLY A 232 -2.70 17.69 18.63
CA GLY A 232 -3.34 16.80 19.60
C GLY A 232 -4.53 17.45 20.28
N LYS A 233 -5.57 16.65 20.51
CA LYS A 233 -6.77 17.06 21.24
C LYS A 233 -7.15 15.92 22.19
N PRO A 234 -7.72 16.23 23.38
CA PRO A 234 -8.25 15.21 24.26
C PRO A 234 -9.21 14.28 23.52
N LEU A 235 -9.04 12.97 23.73
CA LEU A 235 -9.89 11.96 23.12
C LEU A 235 -10.88 11.44 24.16
N LYS A 236 -12.17 11.57 23.87
CA LYS A 236 -13.20 10.94 24.68
C LYS A 236 -13.38 9.48 24.25
N LEU A 237 -13.19 8.56 25.20
CA LEU A 237 -13.39 7.13 24.96
C LEU A 237 -14.89 6.82 24.95
N ASP A 238 -15.54 7.05 23.81
CA ASP A 238 -16.98 6.79 23.63
C ASP A 238 -17.28 5.36 23.11
N PHE A 239 -16.27 4.52 22.85
CA PHE A 239 -16.44 3.15 22.33
C PHE A 239 -16.43 2.09 23.45
N PRO A 240 -17.48 1.25 23.57
CA PRO A 240 -17.67 0.33 24.70
C PRO A 240 -16.68 -0.83 24.80
N HIS A 241 -15.85 -1.06 23.78
CA HIS A 241 -14.91 -2.19 23.73
C HIS A 241 -13.42 -1.80 23.85
N ASN A 242 -13.10 -0.51 23.91
CA ASN A 242 -11.71 -0.02 23.93
C ASN A 242 -11.30 0.72 25.21
N GLY A 243 -12.18 0.88 26.20
CA GLY A 243 -11.90 1.64 27.42
C GLY A 243 -12.21 0.85 28.68
N SER A 244 -11.18 0.36 29.36
CA SER A 244 -11.31 -0.06 30.78
C SER A 244 -11.41 1.15 31.73
N THR A 245 -11.21 2.37 31.21
CA THR A 245 -11.24 3.63 31.95
C THR A 245 -12.27 4.59 31.33
N PRO A 246 -13.34 4.96 32.06
CA PRO A 246 -14.20 6.07 31.66
C PRO A 246 -13.40 7.39 31.76
N GLY A 247 -13.38 8.21 30.71
CA GLY A 247 -12.78 9.55 30.78
C GLY A 247 -12.33 10.13 29.44
N GLU A 248 -11.93 11.40 29.49
CA GLU A 248 -11.13 12.03 28.44
C GLU A 248 -9.65 11.68 28.67
N VAL A 249 -9.00 11.14 27.64
CA VAL A 249 -7.56 10.86 27.65
C VAL A 249 -6.83 12.06 27.11
N SER A 250 -5.85 12.56 27.88
CA SER A 250 -5.04 13.71 27.49
C SER A 250 -4.09 13.37 26.33
N PRO A 251 -3.79 14.32 25.42
CA PRO A 251 -2.74 14.13 24.41
C PRO A 251 -1.37 13.74 25.01
N GLU A 252 -1.07 14.24 26.20
CA GLU A 252 0.17 13.99 26.93
C GLU A 252 0.36 12.51 27.30
N GLU A 253 -0.72 11.80 27.64
CA GLU A 253 -0.67 10.35 27.87
C GLU A 253 -0.23 9.58 26.62
N TYR A 254 -0.68 10.02 25.45
CA TYR A 254 -0.27 9.40 24.18
C TYR A 254 1.20 9.70 23.86
N ILE A 255 1.67 10.93 24.11
CA ILE A 255 3.10 11.27 24.00
C ILE A 255 3.93 10.39 24.94
N HIS A 256 3.51 10.23 26.20
CA HIS A 256 4.23 9.41 27.16
C HIS A 256 4.32 7.94 26.75
N LEU A 257 3.28 7.39 26.11
CA LEU A 257 3.31 6.05 25.54
C LEU A 257 4.31 5.94 24.37
N LEU A 258 4.35 6.95 23.49
CA LEU A 258 5.29 7.01 22.38
C LEU A 258 6.75 7.16 22.87
N GLU A 259 6.99 7.90 23.94
CA GLU A 259 8.31 8.00 24.58
C GLU A 259 8.76 6.65 25.15
N LYS A 260 7.85 5.87 25.74
CA LYS A 260 8.15 4.48 26.14
C LYS A 260 8.47 3.61 24.94
N PHE A 261 7.74 3.73 23.83
CA PHE A 261 8.07 3.03 22.60
C PHE A 261 9.48 3.40 22.10
N LEU A 262 9.88 4.67 22.16
CA LEU A 262 11.23 5.10 21.77
C LEU A 262 12.32 4.44 22.62
N LEU A 263 12.09 4.21 23.91
CA LEU A 263 13.01 3.45 24.77
C LEU A 263 13.09 1.97 24.39
N LEU A 264 12.02 1.41 23.84
CA LEU A 264 11.94 0.01 23.42
C LEU A 264 12.42 -0.23 21.98
N ALA A 265 12.35 0.78 21.10
CA ALA A 265 12.66 0.65 19.68
C ALA A 265 14.02 -0.01 19.38
N PRO A 266 15.13 0.30 20.09
CA PRO A 266 16.42 -0.39 19.90
C PRO A 266 16.42 -1.90 20.24
N TYR A 267 15.35 -2.40 20.84
CA TYR A 267 15.20 -3.80 21.26
C TYR A 267 14.07 -4.54 20.52
N VAL A 268 13.31 -3.85 19.65
CA VAL A 268 12.25 -4.46 18.84
C VAL A 268 12.85 -5.35 17.74
N LEU A 269 13.91 -4.87 17.12
CA LEU A 269 14.65 -5.58 16.07
C LEU A 269 15.85 -6.34 16.65
N PRO A 270 16.31 -7.41 15.97
CA PRO A 270 17.56 -8.06 16.33
C PRO A 270 18.73 -7.06 16.40
N ARG A 271 19.57 -7.21 17.44
CA ARG A 271 20.73 -6.33 17.67
C ARG A 271 21.85 -6.48 16.64
N ASP A 272 21.93 -7.67 16.04
CA ASP A 272 22.87 -7.95 14.97
C ASP A 272 22.40 -7.26 13.68
N SER A 273 23.17 -6.30 13.18
CA SER A 273 22.82 -5.54 11.97
C SER A 273 22.66 -6.43 10.75
N ASP A 274 23.40 -7.55 10.71
CA ASP A 274 23.41 -8.46 9.57
C ASP A 274 22.29 -9.51 9.65
N ASN A 275 21.46 -9.45 10.69
CA ASN A 275 20.33 -10.36 10.83
C ASN A 275 19.34 -10.19 9.65
N PRO A 276 18.92 -11.27 8.97
CA PRO A 276 17.97 -11.18 7.86
C PRO A 276 16.65 -10.49 8.18
N LEU A 277 16.23 -10.46 9.45
CA LEU A 277 15.01 -9.78 9.88
C LEU A 277 15.13 -8.24 9.86
N ASN A 278 16.35 -7.71 9.82
CA ASN A 278 16.64 -6.29 9.68
C ASN A 278 16.70 -5.82 8.23
N GLN A 279 16.84 -6.76 7.28
CA GLN A 279 16.97 -6.45 5.86
C GLN A 279 15.72 -5.73 5.35
N PRO A 280 15.85 -4.58 4.66
CA PRO A 280 14.75 -3.95 3.97
C PRO A 280 14.15 -4.88 2.90
N THR A 281 12.90 -5.26 3.08
CA THR A 281 12.16 -6.18 2.23
C THR A 281 10.94 -5.49 1.67
N LEU A 282 10.73 -5.64 0.37
CA LEU A 282 9.53 -5.15 -0.32
C LEU A 282 8.39 -6.15 -0.14
N ARG A 283 7.19 -5.65 0.11
CA ARG A 283 5.95 -6.41 -0.08
C ARG A 283 4.89 -5.53 -0.70
N HIS A 284 3.90 -6.15 -1.33
CA HIS A 284 2.77 -5.41 -1.86
C HIS A 284 1.96 -4.77 -0.71
N PRO A 285 1.65 -3.46 -0.77
CA PRO A 285 1.09 -2.72 0.37
C PRO A 285 -0.36 -3.10 0.70
N ASP A 286 -1.15 -3.53 -0.28
CA ASP A 286 -2.53 -3.96 -0.09
C ASP A 286 -2.87 -5.20 -0.94
N LEU A 287 -2.21 -6.33 -0.65
CA LEU A 287 -2.45 -7.54 -1.45
C LEU A 287 -3.74 -8.25 -1.01
N ASN A 288 -4.81 -7.96 -1.73
CA ASN A 288 -6.12 -8.58 -1.57
C ASN A 288 -6.65 -9.07 -2.93
N PRO A 289 -7.73 -9.89 -2.97
CA PRO A 289 -8.22 -10.47 -4.22
C PRO A 289 -8.66 -9.46 -5.30
N ASN A 290 -8.91 -8.20 -4.97
CA ASN A 290 -9.23 -7.15 -5.95
C ASN A 290 -8.00 -6.68 -6.74
N ASN A 291 -6.82 -6.86 -6.16
CA ASN A 291 -5.55 -6.40 -6.72
C ASN A 291 -4.80 -7.50 -7.47
N ILE A 292 -5.38 -8.70 -7.56
CA ILE A 292 -4.78 -9.86 -8.25
C ILE A 292 -5.64 -10.21 -9.46
N PHE A 293 -5.00 -10.32 -10.62
CA PHE A 293 -5.60 -10.86 -11.84
C PHE A 293 -5.01 -12.24 -12.12
N VAL A 294 -5.86 -13.14 -12.61
CA VAL A 294 -5.47 -14.50 -12.97
C VAL A 294 -5.85 -14.87 -14.40
N SER A 295 -5.05 -15.75 -15.00
CA SER A 295 -5.36 -16.38 -16.28
C SER A 295 -6.63 -17.23 -16.15
N PRO A 296 -7.62 -17.04 -17.05
CA PRO A 296 -8.88 -17.76 -16.97
C PRO A 296 -8.80 -19.23 -17.36
N ASP A 297 -7.67 -19.72 -17.84
CA ASP A 297 -7.51 -21.12 -18.24
C ASP A 297 -6.70 -21.91 -17.21
N SER A 298 -5.80 -21.24 -16.49
CA SER A 298 -4.81 -21.90 -15.63
C SER A 298 -4.90 -21.53 -14.16
N GLY A 299 -5.55 -20.41 -13.82
CA GLY A 299 -5.52 -19.83 -12.48
C GLY A 299 -4.16 -19.24 -12.08
N ALA A 300 -3.21 -19.13 -13.01
CA ALA A 300 -1.92 -18.48 -12.79
C ALA A 300 -2.08 -16.97 -12.61
N ILE A 301 -1.24 -16.36 -11.77
CA ILE A 301 -1.22 -14.90 -11.62
C ILE A 301 -0.78 -14.28 -12.95
N SER A 302 -1.65 -13.45 -13.54
CA SER A 302 -1.37 -12.74 -14.79
C SER A 302 -0.94 -11.29 -14.56
N CYS A 303 -1.42 -10.65 -13.49
CA CYS A 303 -1.04 -9.28 -13.14
C CYS A 303 -1.37 -8.99 -11.66
N ILE A 304 -0.52 -8.21 -10.99
CA ILE A 304 -0.76 -7.62 -9.67
C ILE A 304 -0.76 -6.10 -9.84
N ILE A 305 -1.82 -5.45 -9.41
CA ILE A 305 -2.04 -4.01 -9.54
C ILE A 305 -2.04 -3.31 -8.17
N ASP A 306 -2.04 -1.98 -8.21
CA ASP A 306 -2.14 -1.10 -7.05
C ASP A 306 -0.92 -1.11 -6.11
N TRP A 307 0.24 -0.77 -6.70
CA TRP A 307 1.53 -0.61 -6.02
C TRP A 307 1.72 0.76 -5.37
N GLN A 308 0.66 1.54 -5.22
CA GLN A 308 0.71 2.84 -4.58
C GLN A 308 1.10 2.70 -3.10
N HIS A 309 1.93 3.61 -2.59
CA HIS A 309 2.46 3.59 -1.21
C HIS A 309 3.39 2.42 -0.86
N THR A 310 3.91 1.70 -1.86
CA THR A 310 4.88 0.62 -1.63
C THR A 310 6.15 1.15 -0.93
N THR A 311 6.59 0.42 0.09
CA THR A 311 7.82 0.67 0.85
C THR A 311 8.65 -0.60 0.98
N ALA A 312 9.97 -0.44 1.06
CA ALA A 312 10.87 -1.45 1.58
C ALA A 312 11.07 -1.18 3.07
N GLU A 313 10.81 -2.17 3.92
CA GLU A 313 10.84 -2.05 5.39
C GLU A 313 11.56 -3.24 6.01
N PRO A 314 12.05 -3.16 7.26
CA PRO A 314 12.70 -4.30 7.89
C PRO A 314 11.85 -5.57 7.79
N CYS A 315 12.47 -6.67 7.34
CA CYS A 315 11.80 -7.93 7.04
C CYS A 315 10.87 -8.41 8.17
N LEU A 316 11.26 -8.18 9.44
CA LEU A 316 10.41 -8.49 10.60
C LEU A 316 9.03 -7.83 10.53
N LEU A 317 8.93 -6.58 10.05
CA LEU A 317 7.69 -5.81 10.01
C LEU A 317 6.77 -6.24 8.88
N VAL A 318 7.34 -6.74 7.78
CA VAL A 318 6.56 -7.18 6.61
C VAL A 318 6.29 -8.69 6.63
N ALA A 319 6.98 -9.46 7.47
CA ALA A 319 6.76 -10.88 7.65
C ALA A 319 5.35 -11.15 8.20
N GLY A 320 4.59 -11.98 7.50
CA GLY A 320 3.20 -12.28 7.86
C GLY A 320 2.46 -13.05 6.77
N HIS A 321 1.22 -13.43 7.05
CA HIS A 321 0.34 -14.05 6.06
C HIS A 321 -0.28 -12.97 5.16
N PRO A 322 -0.29 -13.15 3.83
CA PRO A 322 -0.92 -12.20 2.93
C PRO A 322 -2.43 -12.24 3.09
N ARG A 323 -3.06 -11.07 3.19
CA ARG A 323 -4.52 -10.94 3.35
C ARG A 323 -5.31 -11.64 2.25
N ALA A 324 -4.77 -11.73 1.04
CA ALA A 324 -5.35 -12.49 -0.07
C ALA A 324 -5.58 -13.98 0.24
N PHE A 325 -4.95 -14.54 1.28
CA PHE A 325 -5.14 -15.93 1.71
C PHE A 325 -5.70 -16.05 3.14
N GLU A 326 -6.05 -14.92 3.78
CA GLU A 326 -6.73 -14.92 5.07
C GLU A 326 -8.23 -15.19 4.86
N ASN A 327 -8.67 -16.41 5.23
CA ASN A 327 -10.08 -16.83 5.35
C ASN A 327 -11.03 -16.34 4.24
N LEU A 328 -10.81 -16.80 3.00
CA LEU A 328 -11.77 -16.65 1.91
C LEU A 328 -12.91 -17.69 1.92
N ASP A 329 -12.94 -18.57 2.93
CA ASP A 329 -14.04 -19.52 3.13
C ASP A 329 -15.20 -18.83 3.87
N ILE A 330 -16.04 -18.11 3.12
CA ILE A 330 -17.31 -17.50 3.56
C ILE A 330 -18.35 -18.57 3.97
N LYS A 331 -17.97 -19.85 4.08
CA LYS A 331 -18.84 -20.91 4.61
C LYS A 331 -19.04 -20.83 6.12
N GLN A 332 -18.33 -19.96 6.84
CA GLN A 332 -18.78 -19.57 8.17
C GLN A 332 -19.92 -18.58 8.03
N SER A 333 -21.11 -19.01 8.47
CA SER A 333 -22.34 -18.22 8.48
C SER A 333 -22.07 -16.80 8.98
N LEU A 334 -22.54 -15.80 8.24
CA LEU A 334 -22.61 -14.41 8.70
C LEU A 334 -23.55 -14.25 9.91
N ASP A 335 -24.35 -15.28 10.22
CA ASP A 335 -25.07 -15.37 11.48
C ASP A 335 -24.11 -15.76 12.59
N LEU A 336 -23.60 -14.76 13.30
CA LEU A 336 -23.05 -14.95 14.65
C LEU A 336 -24.16 -15.52 15.53
N LYS A 337 -24.25 -16.85 15.66
CA LYS A 337 -25.05 -17.47 16.70
C LYS A 337 -24.33 -17.27 18.02
N GLU A 338 -24.99 -16.57 18.94
CA GLU A 338 -24.55 -16.48 20.32
C GLU A 338 -24.36 -17.90 20.88
N PRO A 339 -23.17 -18.23 21.43
CA PRO A 339 -22.93 -19.55 21.98
C PRO A 339 -23.86 -19.78 23.17
N SER A 340 -24.83 -20.67 23.01
CA SER A 340 -25.69 -21.11 24.10
C SER A 340 -24.93 -22.08 25.00
N LEU A 341 -24.90 -21.80 26.30
CA LEU A 341 -24.42 -22.75 27.30
C LEU A 341 -25.19 -24.07 27.16
N HIS A 342 -24.47 -25.20 27.10
CA HIS A 342 -25.08 -26.52 27.21
C HIS A 342 -25.89 -26.60 28.50
N SER A 343 -27.08 -27.19 28.42
CA SER A 343 -28.09 -27.27 29.50
C SER A 343 -27.63 -27.93 30.79
N ASP A 344 -26.42 -28.48 30.84
CA ASP A 344 -25.89 -29.24 31.97
C ASP A 344 -25.07 -28.40 32.96
N HIS A 345 -24.95 -27.08 32.75
CA HIS A 345 -24.20 -26.21 33.68
C HIS A 345 -24.99 -25.69 34.89
N ASN A 346 -26.24 -26.13 35.08
CA ASN A 346 -27.01 -25.82 36.28
C ASN A 346 -27.22 -27.06 37.17
N THR A 347 -26.15 -27.55 37.79
CA THR A 347 -26.26 -28.22 39.09
C THR A 347 -25.03 -27.92 39.95
N PRO A 348 -25.15 -27.09 41.00
CA PRO A 348 -24.17 -27.09 42.08
C PRO A 348 -24.32 -28.42 42.81
N SER A 349 -23.29 -29.25 42.79
CA SER A 349 -23.23 -30.45 43.63
C SER A 349 -23.34 -30.03 45.11
N SER A 350 -24.47 -30.34 45.73
CA SER A 350 -24.65 -30.18 47.17
C SER A 350 -23.67 -31.09 47.90
N GLY A 351 -22.68 -30.49 48.55
CA GLY A 351 -21.77 -31.20 49.44
C GLY A 351 -22.55 -31.87 50.57
N LYS A 352 -22.60 -33.21 50.56
CA LYS A 352 -22.99 -33.98 51.73
C LYS A 352 -21.87 -33.89 52.76
N GLY A 353 -22.12 -33.12 53.82
CA GLY A 353 -21.39 -33.25 55.07
C GLY A 353 -21.54 -34.69 55.61
N ARG A 354 -20.42 -35.29 55.98
CA ARG A 354 -20.39 -36.43 56.89
C ARG A 354 -19.72 -35.95 58.18
N SER A 355 -20.52 -35.95 59.24
CA SER A 355 -20.10 -36.05 60.63
C SER A 355 -19.32 -37.33 60.90
#